data_AF-A0A7W8CTS1-F1
#
_entry.id   AF-A0A7W8CTS1-F1
#
_cell.length_a   1.000
_cell.length_b   1.000
_cell.length_c   1.000
_cell.angle_alpha   90.00
_cell.angle_beta   90.00
_cell.angle_gamma   90.00
#
_symmetry.space_group_name_H-M   'P 1'
#
loop_
_entity.id
_entity.type
_entity.pdbx_description
1 polymer ?
#
loop_
_entity_poly.entity_id
_entity_poly.type
_entity_poly.pdbx_seq_one_letter_code
_entity_poly.pdbx_strand_id
1 'polypeptide(L)'
;MKKFIQQKLKDQKGMTLIELLAVIVIIAIIAAIAIPAIGNIIENSRLSAVKSDATNGISAANIFFTENPTETTASAKDLIDAGYLDAAGKLPATTDGVAAAAGVTVFTNTNPIKISTPAIPFSSSGNVTFTGATTDGITSNAIKGSAVTAAGLTINN
;
A
#
# COMPACT_ATOMS: atom_id res chain seq x y z
N MET A 1 -59.05 -0.40 18.34
CA MET A 1 -57.57 -0.32 18.24
C MET A 1 -56.83 -1.50 18.91
N LYS A 2 -57.21 -1.97 20.11
CA LYS A 2 -56.54 -3.11 20.79
C LYS A 2 -56.53 -4.44 20.02
N LYS A 3 -57.57 -4.77 19.25
CA LYS A 3 -57.64 -6.02 18.45
C LYS A 3 -56.60 -6.11 17.33
N PHE A 4 -56.24 -4.99 16.70
CA PHE A 4 -55.25 -4.95 15.61
C PHE A 4 -53.82 -5.22 16.10
N ILE A 5 -53.48 -4.73 17.29
CA ILE A 5 -52.16 -4.94 17.93
C ILE A 5 -52.02 -6.38 18.42
N GLN A 6 -53.08 -6.95 18.99
CA GLN A 6 -53.09 -8.35 19.46
C GLN A 6 -52.96 -9.37 18.31
N GLN A 7 -53.46 -9.04 17.12
CA GLN A 7 -53.32 -9.89 15.94
C GLN A 7 -51.89 -9.85 15.39
N LYS A 8 -51.27 -8.66 15.30
CA LYS A 8 -49.89 -8.48 14.86
C LYS A 8 -48.85 -9.15 15.76
N LEU A 9 -49.12 -9.30 17.07
CA LEU A 9 -48.25 -10.00 18.02
C LEU A 9 -48.37 -11.53 17.92
N LYS A 10 -49.53 -12.06 17.51
CA LYS A 10 -49.72 -13.50 17.26
C LYS A 10 -49.14 -13.96 15.92
N ASP A 11 -48.98 -13.04 14.97
CA ASP A 11 -48.36 -13.31 13.65
C ASP A 11 -46.83 -13.18 13.64
N GLN A 12 -46.19 -12.87 14.78
CA GLN A 12 -44.74 -12.98 14.92
C GLN A 12 -44.34 -14.44 15.16
N LYS A 13 -44.45 -15.27 14.12
CA LYS A 13 -43.72 -16.54 14.07
C LYS A 13 -42.23 -16.20 14.10
N GLY A 14 -41.61 -16.31 15.27
CA GLY A 14 -40.19 -16.07 15.44
C GLY A 14 -39.36 -17.00 14.58
N MET A 15 -38.23 -16.49 14.05
CA MET A 15 -37.26 -17.33 13.36
C MET A 15 -36.75 -18.39 14.33
N THR A 16 -36.69 -19.64 13.89
CA THR A 16 -36.24 -20.73 14.75
C THR A 16 -34.73 -20.64 14.97
N LEU A 17 -34.23 -21.08 16.14
CA LEU A 17 -32.79 -21.10 16.39
C LEU A 17 -32.02 -21.94 15.36
N ILE A 18 -32.66 -22.95 14.78
CA ILE A 18 -32.05 -23.81 13.77
C ILE A 18 -31.88 -23.12 12.42
N GLU A 19 -32.78 -22.22 12.04
CA GLU A 19 -32.64 -21.39 10.83
C GLU A 19 -31.48 -20.41 11.00
N LEU A 20 -31.35 -19.76 12.16
CA LEU A 20 -30.19 -18.93 12.47
C LEU A 20 -28.89 -19.73 12.48
N LEU A 21 -28.91 -20.96 13.00
CA LEU A 21 -27.76 -21.85 13.05
C LEU A 21 -27.29 -22.24 11.65
N ALA A 22 -28.21 -22.60 10.74
CA ALA A 22 -27.85 -22.96 9.38
C ALA A 22 -27.14 -21.81 8.64
N VAL A 23 -27.58 -20.56 8.85
CA VAL A 23 -26.99 -19.37 8.22
C VAL A 23 -25.56 -19.11 8.71
N ILE A 24 -25.31 -19.17 10.02
CA ILE A 24 -23.96 -18.94 10.55
C ILE A 24 -22.97 -20.02 10.08
N VAL A 25 -23.42 -21.26 9.90
CA VAL A 25 -22.58 -22.35 9.37
C VAL A 25 -22.17 -22.05 7.93
N ILE A 26 -23.11 -21.62 7.10
CA ILE A 26 -22.81 -21.26 5.71
C ILE A 26 -21.85 -20.06 5.65
N ILE A 27 -22.08 -19.01 6.44
CA ILE A 27 -21.18 -17.83 6.51
C ILE A 27 -19.79 -18.24 7.02
N ALA A 28 -19.70 -19.13 8.01
CA ALA A 28 -18.42 -19.62 8.52
C ALA A 28 -17.60 -20.36 7.45
N ILE A 29 -18.23 -21.21 6.63
CA ILE A 29 -17.55 -21.92 5.54
C ILE A 29 -17.04 -20.93 4.48
N ILE A 30 -17.88 -19.96 4.09
CA ILE A 30 -17.49 -18.92 3.13
C ILE A 30 -16.34 -18.07 3.69
N ALA A 31 -16.46 -17.64 4.95
CA ALA A 31 -15.46 -16.80 5.62
C ALA A 31 -14.10 -17.52 5.73
N ALA A 32 -14.08 -18.82 6.01
CA ALA A 32 -12.86 -19.60 6.12
C ALA A 32 -12.00 -19.57 4.84
N ILE A 33 -12.63 -19.56 3.66
CA ILE A 33 -11.93 -19.49 2.37
C ILE A 33 -11.69 -18.04 1.94
N ALA A 34 -12.69 -17.17 2.14
CA ALA A 34 -12.66 -15.80 1.65
C ALA A 34 -11.65 -14.92 2.38
N ILE A 35 -11.54 -15.03 3.72
CA ILE A 35 -10.65 -14.19 4.54
C ILE A 35 -9.18 -14.28 4.09
N PRO A 36 -8.55 -15.48 4.00
CA PRO A 36 -7.15 -15.57 3.57
C PRO A 36 -6.96 -15.14 2.11
N ALA A 37 -7.90 -15.46 1.22
CA ALA A 37 -7.82 -15.09 -0.19
C ALA A 37 -7.88 -13.57 -0.39
N ILE A 38 -8.83 -12.89 0.25
CA ILE A 38 -8.98 -11.44 0.18
C ILE A 38 -7.78 -10.73 0.83
N GLY A 39 -7.27 -11.26 1.96
CA GLY A 39 -6.06 -10.75 2.59
C GLY A 39 -4.88 -10.69 1.62
N ASN A 40 -4.61 -11.79 0.91
CA ASN A 40 -3.54 -11.86 -0.07
C ASN A 40 -3.73 -10.85 -1.22
N ILE A 41 -4.96 -10.68 -1.73
CA ILE A 41 -5.26 -9.72 -2.80
C ILE A 41 -5.00 -8.28 -2.34
N ILE A 42 -5.41 -7.94 -1.11
CA ILE A 42 -5.20 -6.60 -0.54
C ILE A 42 -3.69 -6.33 -0.38
N GLU A 43 -2.93 -7.27 0.18
CA GLU A 43 -1.48 -7.10 0.35
C GLU A 43 -0.75 -6.95 -0.98
N ASN A 44 -1.13 -7.74 -1.99
CA ASN A 44 -0.60 -7.60 -3.35
C ASN A 44 -0.90 -6.22 -3.94
N SER A 45 -2.13 -5.75 -3.80
CA SER A 45 -2.56 -4.44 -4.31
C SER A 45 -1.83 -3.30 -3.63
N ARG A 46 -1.61 -3.39 -2.30
CA ARG A 46 -0.86 -2.38 -1.55
C ARG A 46 0.61 -2.34 -1.94
N LEU A 47 1.27 -3.48 -2.11
CA LEU A 47 2.66 -3.50 -2.61
C LEU A 47 2.75 -2.92 -4.02
N SER A 48 1.82 -3.27 -4.92
CA SER A 48 1.75 -2.69 -6.26
C SER A 48 1.54 -1.17 -6.23
N ALA A 49 0.72 -0.66 -5.31
CA ALA A 49 0.56 0.79 -5.12
C ALA A 49 1.88 1.46 -4.70
N VAL A 50 2.60 0.88 -3.73
CA VAL A 50 3.91 1.43 -3.29
C VAL A 50 4.93 1.40 -4.44
N LYS A 51 4.97 0.33 -5.24
CA LYS A 51 5.83 0.25 -6.44
C LYS A 51 5.46 1.33 -7.46
N SER A 52 4.17 1.59 -7.67
CA SER A 52 3.68 2.64 -8.58
C SER A 52 4.04 4.04 -8.08
N ASP A 53 3.88 4.31 -6.78
CA ASP A 53 4.28 5.58 -6.16
C ASP A 53 5.79 5.81 -6.35
N ALA A 54 6.60 4.76 -6.15
CA ALA A 54 8.05 4.83 -6.38
C ALA A 54 8.42 5.16 -7.83
N THR A 55 7.78 4.53 -8.83
CA THR A 55 8.03 4.84 -10.24
C THR A 55 7.56 6.23 -10.65
N ASN A 56 6.46 6.71 -10.07
CA ASN A 56 5.98 8.07 -10.26
C ASN A 56 6.97 9.08 -9.67
N GLY A 57 7.48 8.82 -8.46
CA GLY A 57 8.52 9.61 -7.84
C GLY A 57 9.81 9.67 -8.66
N ILE A 58 10.26 8.54 -9.23
CA ILE A 58 11.42 8.52 -10.13
C ILE A 58 11.16 9.36 -11.38
N SER A 59 9.96 9.31 -11.95
CA SER A 59 9.59 10.10 -13.12
C SER A 59 9.59 11.60 -12.81
N ALA A 60 9.05 12.01 -11.66
CA ALA A 60 9.13 13.40 -11.19
C ALA A 60 10.57 13.84 -10.95
N ALA A 61 11.39 12.99 -10.32
CA ALA A 61 12.82 13.24 -10.13
C ALA A 61 13.58 13.41 -11.43
N ASN A 62 13.19 12.69 -12.50
CA ASN A 62 13.79 12.84 -13.82
C ASN A 62 13.57 14.23 -14.41
N ILE A 63 12.36 14.78 -14.24
CA ILE A 63 12.06 16.13 -14.69
C ILE A 63 12.86 17.14 -13.84
N PHE A 64 12.84 16.98 -12.51
CA PHE A 64 13.57 17.86 -11.60
C PHE A 64 15.08 17.93 -11.91
N PHE A 65 15.75 16.79 -12.10
CA PHE A 65 17.18 16.76 -12.39
C PHE A 65 17.53 17.20 -13.82
N THR A 66 16.57 17.13 -14.75
CA THR A 66 16.74 17.70 -16.09
C THR A 66 16.74 19.23 -16.03
N GLU A 67 15.90 19.82 -15.18
CA GLU A 67 15.84 21.28 -14.97
C GLU A 67 16.95 21.78 -14.05
N ASN A 68 17.46 20.93 -13.14
CA ASN A 68 18.48 21.26 -12.15
C ASN A 68 19.70 20.34 -12.27
N PRO A 69 20.53 20.48 -13.33
CA PRO A 69 21.60 19.53 -13.64
C PRO A 69 22.76 19.52 -12.63
N THR A 70 22.86 20.54 -11.77
CA THR A 70 23.87 20.61 -10.69
C THR A 70 23.44 19.83 -9.46
N GLU A 71 22.15 19.54 -9.30
CA GLU A 71 21.64 18.80 -8.17
C GLU A 71 21.88 17.29 -8.35
N THR A 72 22.46 16.68 -7.33
CA THR A 72 22.82 15.25 -7.34
C THR A 72 21.82 14.39 -6.58
N THR A 73 21.02 15.01 -5.72
CA THR A 73 20.03 14.33 -4.88
C THR A 73 18.82 15.22 -4.65
N ALA A 74 17.64 14.61 -4.51
CA ALA A 74 16.40 15.30 -4.14
C ALA A 74 15.59 14.39 -3.20
N SER A 75 14.94 14.96 -2.19
CA SER A 75 13.97 14.21 -1.37
C SER A 75 12.58 14.23 -2.01
N ALA A 76 11.72 13.28 -1.61
CA ALA A 76 10.32 13.30 -2.02
C ALA A 76 9.60 14.60 -1.62
N LYS A 77 10.04 15.26 -0.55
CA LYS A 77 9.49 16.55 -0.13
C LYS A 77 9.97 17.69 -1.03
N ASP A 78 11.24 17.72 -1.41
CA ASP A 78 11.78 18.73 -2.33
C ASP A 78 11.02 18.70 -3.67
N LEU A 79 10.67 17.51 -4.16
CA LEU A 79 9.87 17.30 -5.36
C LEU A 79 8.44 17.83 -5.24
N ILE A 80 7.84 17.73 -4.06
CA ILE A 80 6.50 18.27 -3.78
C ILE A 80 6.55 19.79 -3.69
N ASP A 81 7.49 20.32 -2.91
CA ASP A 81 7.61 21.77 -2.70
C ASP A 81 7.97 22.50 -4.00
N ALA A 82 8.78 21.87 -4.86
CA ALA A 82 9.11 22.40 -6.18
C ALA A 82 8.03 22.13 -7.25
N GLY A 83 6.94 21.43 -6.91
CA GLY A 83 5.77 21.26 -7.79
C GLY A 83 5.89 20.18 -8.86
N TYR A 84 6.87 19.27 -8.77
CA TYR A 84 7.03 18.15 -9.69
C TYR A 84 6.23 16.92 -9.28
N LEU A 85 5.80 16.84 -8.02
CA LEU A 85 5.03 15.73 -7.47
C LEU A 85 3.87 16.26 -6.63
N ASP A 86 2.63 15.91 -6.97
CA ASP A 86 1.45 16.37 -6.21
C ASP A 86 1.38 15.76 -4.80
N ALA A 87 1.77 14.50 -4.66
CA ALA A 87 1.79 13.78 -3.38
C ALA A 87 2.79 12.63 -3.41
N ALA A 88 3.44 12.38 -2.26
CA ALA A 88 4.35 11.24 -2.08
C ALA A 88 3.64 9.88 -1.96
N GLY A 89 2.31 9.85 -1.87
CA GLY A 89 1.54 8.60 -1.73
C GLY A 89 1.94 7.85 -0.46
N LYS A 90 2.47 6.63 -0.62
CA LYS A 90 3.03 5.81 0.47
C LYS A 90 4.53 6.02 0.73
N LEU A 91 5.19 6.86 -0.06
CA LEU A 91 6.60 7.19 0.14
C LEU A 91 6.76 8.16 1.34
N PRO A 92 7.69 7.90 2.25
CA PRO A 92 7.98 8.83 3.35
C PRO A 92 8.58 10.16 2.86
N ALA A 93 7.91 11.27 3.19
CA ALA A 93 8.28 12.64 2.77
C ALA A 93 8.29 13.64 3.95
N THR A 94 8.50 13.17 5.18
CA THR A 94 8.20 13.94 6.40
C THR A 94 9.24 14.97 6.82
N THR A 95 10.34 15.16 6.08
CA THR A 95 11.45 16.01 6.51
C THR A 95 12.02 16.81 5.34
N ASP A 96 12.35 18.08 5.57
CA ASP A 96 13.05 18.94 4.61
C ASP A 96 14.47 18.40 4.33
N GLY A 97 14.83 18.30 3.05
CA GLY A 97 16.18 17.97 2.58
C GLY A 97 16.56 16.47 2.52
N VAL A 98 17.70 16.22 1.87
CA VAL A 98 18.27 14.90 1.56
C VAL A 98 19.12 14.30 2.69
N ALA A 99 18.75 14.56 3.94
CA ALA A 99 19.42 13.86 5.03
C ALA A 99 19.10 12.36 4.89
N ALA A 100 20.09 11.56 4.50
CA ALA A 100 20.07 10.09 4.50
C ALA A 100 19.79 9.48 5.89
N ALA A 101 19.45 10.31 6.88
CA ALA A 101 19.09 9.95 8.23
C ALA A 101 17.61 9.52 8.30
N ALA A 102 17.42 8.20 8.26
CA ALA A 102 16.32 7.47 8.88
C ALA A 102 14.91 8.09 8.78
N GLY A 103 14.35 8.18 7.56
CA GLY A 103 12.92 8.47 7.43
C GLY A 103 12.45 9.09 6.12
N VAL A 104 13.35 9.42 5.19
CA VAL A 104 13.01 10.17 3.98
C VAL A 104 13.31 9.36 2.72
N THR A 105 12.43 9.45 1.73
CA THR A 105 12.68 8.96 0.36
C THR A 105 13.63 9.90 -0.37
N VAL A 106 14.74 9.36 -0.87
CA VAL A 106 15.78 10.09 -1.59
C VAL A 106 15.89 9.57 -3.02
N PHE A 107 15.92 10.50 -3.96
CA PHE A 107 16.23 10.26 -5.36
C PHE A 107 17.65 10.73 -5.65
N THR A 108 18.41 9.95 -6.42
CA THR A 108 19.78 10.28 -6.81
C THR A 108 19.85 10.44 -8.31
N ASN A 109 20.47 11.54 -8.75
CA ASN A 109 20.71 11.86 -10.15
C ASN A 109 21.82 10.96 -10.71
N THR A 110 21.43 9.78 -11.15
CA THR A 110 22.25 8.85 -11.93
C THR A 110 21.52 8.51 -13.21
N ASN A 111 22.21 7.87 -14.17
CA ASN A 111 21.56 7.32 -15.36
C ASN A 111 21.54 5.79 -15.27
N PRO A 112 20.42 5.12 -14.95
CA PRO A 112 19.09 5.67 -14.62
C PRO A 112 18.99 6.21 -13.19
N ILE A 113 17.95 7.02 -12.93
CA ILE A 113 17.70 7.59 -11.59
C ILE A 113 17.40 6.48 -10.59
N LYS A 114 17.96 6.64 -9.39
CA LYS A 114 17.80 5.70 -8.29
C LYS A 114 16.90 6.27 -7.20
N ILE A 115 16.07 5.41 -6.62
CA ILE A 115 15.29 5.70 -5.41
C ILE A 115 15.82 4.89 -4.23
N SER A 116 15.96 5.54 -3.09
CA SER A 116 16.24 4.91 -1.81
C SER A 116 15.20 5.35 -0.78
N THR A 117 14.62 4.39 -0.06
CA THR A 117 13.58 4.67 0.94
C THR A 117 13.91 3.96 2.25
N PRO A 118 13.42 4.45 3.40
CA PRO A 118 13.30 3.60 4.58
C PRO A 118 12.24 2.51 4.33
N ALA A 119 12.08 1.60 5.30
CA ALA A 119 11.07 0.56 5.23
C ALA A 119 9.65 1.15 5.19
N ILE A 120 8.90 0.82 4.13
CA ILE A 120 7.53 1.24 3.90
C ILE A 120 6.61 0.07 4.26
N PRO A 121 5.84 0.15 5.36
CA PRO A 121 4.89 -0.89 5.71
C PRO A 121 3.69 -0.87 4.74
N PHE A 122 3.32 -2.03 4.22
CA PHE A 122 2.11 -2.20 3.39
C PHE A 122 1.12 -3.20 3.99
N SER A 123 1.54 -4.02 4.95
CA SER A 123 0.64 -4.83 5.79
C SER A 123 1.12 -4.87 7.25
N SER A 124 0.42 -5.62 8.11
CA SER A 124 0.82 -5.80 9.52
C SER A 124 2.16 -6.50 9.68
N SER A 125 2.62 -7.21 8.63
CA SER A 125 3.86 -7.98 8.66
C SER A 125 4.73 -7.75 7.42
N GLY A 126 4.20 -7.18 6.34
CA GLY A 126 4.95 -6.88 5.12
C GLY A 126 5.41 -5.43 5.06
N ASN A 127 6.71 -5.25 4.87
CA ASN A 127 7.32 -3.96 4.51
C ASN A 127 8.15 -4.08 3.23
N VAL A 128 8.34 -2.97 2.52
CA VAL A 128 9.21 -2.88 1.35
C VAL A 128 10.23 -1.76 1.54
N THR A 129 11.48 -2.02 1.18
CA THR A 129 12.58 -1.05 1.21
C THR A 129 13.19 -0.97 -0.17
N PHE A 130 13.36 0.24 -0.71
CA PHE A 130 14.12 0.45 -1.93
C PHE A 130 15.53 0.89 -1.55
N THR A 131 16.56 0.19 -2.05
CA THR A 131 17.96 0.56 -1.86
C THR A 131 18.60 0.78 -3.21
N GLY A 132 18.69 2.05 -3.63
CA GLY A 132 19.23 2.41 -4.94
C GLY A 132 18.50 1.77 -6.12
N ALA A 133 17.20 1.49 -5.96
CA ALA A 133 16.39 0.81 -6.96
C ALA A 133 16.14 1.70 -8.18
N THR A 134 16.03 1.09 -9.35
CA THR A 134 15.67 1.76 -10.62
C THR A 134 14.24 1.42 -11.01
N THR A 135 13.64 2.13 -11.98
CA THR A 135 12.32 1.77 -12.54
C THR A 135 12.28 0.31 -13.00
N ASP A 136 13.37 -0.17 -13.58
CA ASP A 136 13.46 -1.55 -14.07
C ASP A 136 13.56 -2.54 -12.91
N GLY A 137 14.35 -2.24 -11.88
CA GLY A 137 14.43 -3.07 -10.66
C GLY A 137 13.08 -3.18 -9.95
N ILE A 138 12.26 -2.13 -9.98
CA ILE A 138 10.93 -2.11 -9.36
C ILE A 138 9.90 -2.87 -10.20
N THR A 139 9.88 -2.64 -11.52
CA THR A 139 8.89 -3.22 -12.44
C THR A 139 9.18 -4.69 -12.75
N SER A 140 10.44 -5.10 -12.83
CA SER A 140 10.84 -6.50 -13.03
C SER A 140 10.69 -7.36 -11.77
N ASN A 141 10.54 -6.75 -10.60
CA ASN A 141 10.37 -7.48 -9.35
C ASN A 141 9.02 -8.23 -9.32
N ALA A 142 9.08 -9.54 -9.52
CA ALA A 142 7.92 -10.44 -9.55
C ALA A 142 7.39 -10.83 -8.16
N ILE A 143 8.00 -10.36 -7.06
CA ILE A 143 7.55 -10.69 -5.70
C ILE A 143 6.20 -10.02 -5.43
N LYS A 144 5.24 -10.85 -5.03
CA LYS A 144 3.88 -10.46 -4.65
C LYS A 144 3.86 -10.04 -3.18
N GLY A 145 2.99 -9.09 -2.82
CA GLY A 145 2.83 -8.61 -1.44
C GLY A 145 2.52 -9.73 -0.44
N SER A 146 1.67 -10.68 -0.83
CA SER A 146 1.30 -11.86 -0.02
C SER A 146 2.42 -12.88 0.17
N ALA A 147 3.55 -12.73 -0.54
CA ALA A 147 4.74 -13.58 -0.40
C ALA A 147 5.83 -12.90 0.45
N VAL A 148 5.65 -11.64 0.84
CA VAL A 148 6.60 -10.91 1.67
C VAL A 148 6.40 -11.28 3.13
N THR A 149 7.48 -11.61 3.81
CA THR A 149 7.48 -12.01 5.21
C THR A 149 7.80 -10.84 6.15
N ALA A 150 7.81 -11.08 7.47
CA ALA A 150 8.22 -10.12 8.49
C ALA A 150 9.64 -9.54 8.27
N ALA A 151 10.50 -10.25 7.55
CA ALA A 151 11.83 -9.77 7.18
C ALA A 151 11.80 -8.61 6.17
N GLY A 152 10.66 -8.39 5.51
CA GLY A 152 10.48 -7.36 4.49
C GLY A 152 10.98 -7.78 3.11
N LEU A 153 10.65 -6.96 2.11
CA LEU A 153 11.15 -7.06 0.74
C LEU A 153 12.12 -5.92 0.48
N THR A 154 13.36 -6.22 0.16
CA THR A 154 14.31 -5.22 -0.32
C THR A 154 14.39 -5.30 -1.84
N ILE A 155 14.11 -4.18 -2.51
CA ILE A 155 14.27 -4.04 -3.96
C ILE A 155 15.53 -3.21 -4.18
N ASN A 156 16.48 -3.81 -4.88
CA ASN A 156 17.76 -3.21 -5.20
C ASN A 156 17.92 -3.12 -6.72
N ASN A 157 18.98 -2.44 -7.13
CA ASN A 157 19.65 -2.70 -8.41
C ASN A 157 21.01 -3.37 -8.12
#